data_AF-A0AAP0J0R6-F1
#
_entry.id   AF-A0AAP0J0R6-F1
#
_cell.length_a   1.000
_cell.length_b   1.000
_cell.length_c   1.000
_cell.angle_alpha   90.00
_cell.angle_beta   90.00
_cell.angle_gamma   90.00
#
_symmetry.space_group_name_H-M   'P 1'
#
loop_
_entity.id
_entity.type
_entity.pdbx_description
1 polymer ?
#
loop_
_entity_poly.entity_id
_entity_poly.type
_entity_poly.pdbx_seq_one_letter_code
_entity_poly.pdbx_strand_id
1 'polypeptide(L)'
;MVFTWKERCLSPTGKEILLKAVARSIPNHYMFAFILPKGTIRALTQAMARFWWALSNKDRGVHWCSWERMSKPRGVGGLGIQDIEMFNISFLAKQALRIYRGESGLLGDFLKTKYFTYGNL
;
A
#
# COMPACT_ATOMS: atom_id res chain seq x y z
N MET A 1 15.04 10.54 -1.90
CA MET A 1 16.25 9.69 -1.96
C MET A 1 15.83 8.24 -2.30
N VAL A 2 15.34 7.98 -3.53
CA VAL A 2 14.72 6.67 -3.90
C VAL A 2 15.29 6.07 -5.20
N PHE A 3 16.19 6.76 -5.92
CA PHE A 3 16.62 6.32 -7.26
C PHE A 3 17.96 5.57 -7.32
N THR A 4 18.43 4.98 -6.22
CA THR A 4 19.74 4.31 -6.21
C THR A 4 19.70 2.94 -5.56
N TRP A 5 18.67 2.15 -5.87
CA TRP A 5 18.79 0.71 -5.73
C TRP A 5 19.42 0.18 -7.01
N LYS A 6 20.71 -0.14 -6.97
CA LYS A 6 21.39 -0.93 -8.02
C LYS A 6 20.64 -2.27 -8.16
N GLU A 7 19.59 -2.33 -8.98
CA GLU A 7 19.49 -3.06 -10.26
C GLU A 7 20.45 -4.25 -10.52
N ARG A 8 20.98 -4.89 -9.47
CA ARG A 8 21.51 -6.24 -9.55
C ARG A 8 20.32 -7.15 -9.74
N CYS A 9 20.40 -8.05 -10.72
CA CYS A 9 19.42 -9.07 -11.07
C CYS A 9 18.82 -9.74 -9.82
N LEU A 10 17.77 -9.15 -9.26
CA LEU A 10 17.07 -9.70 -8.11
C LEU A 10 16.38 -10.97 -8.59
N SER A 11 16.57 -12.06 -7.86
CA SER A 11 15.78 -13.26 -8.07
C SER A 11 14.28 -12.91 -7.96
N PRO A 12 13.38 -13.66 -8.61
CA PRO A 12 11.94 -13.45 -8.49
C PRO A 12 11.48 -13.36 -7.02
N THR A 13 12.05 -14.19 -6.15
CA THR A 13 11.82 -14.16 -4.70
C THR A 13 12.32 -12.87 -4.05
N GLY A 14 13.52 -12.38 -4.42
CA GLY A 14 14.06 -11.12 -3.93
C GLY A 14 13.19 -9.92 -4.32
N LYS A 15 12.70 -9.89 -5.56
CA LYS A 15 11.73 -8.89 -6.01
C LYS A 15 10.45 -8.94 -5.19
N GLU A 16 9.94 -10.14 -4.89
CA GLU A 16 8.71 -10.32 -4.13
C GLU A 16 8.83 -9.76 -2.71
N ILE A 17 9.93 -10.10 -2.03
CA ILE A 17 10.22 -9.62 -0.68
C ILE A 17 10.35 -8.11 -0.67
N LEU A 18 11.13 -7.54 -1.61
CA LEU A 18 11.32 -6.09 -1.68
C LEU A 18 10.00 -5.38 -1.94
N LEU A 19 9.20 -5.88 -2.87
CA LEU A 19 7.92 -5.30 -3.23
C LEU A 19 6.93 -5.35 -2.05
N LYS A 20 6.90 -6.45 -1.29
CA LYS A 20 6.10 -6.55 -0.05
C LYS A 20 6.59 -5.60 1.04
N ALA A 21 7.90 -5.42 1.18
CA ALA A 21 8.48 -4.49 2.16
C ALA A 21 8.16 -3.02 1.79
N VAL A 22 8.30 -2.66 0.51
CA VAL A 22 8.00 -1.32 -0.01
C VAL A 22 6.50 -1.03 0.02
N ALA A 23 5.66 -1.98 -0.39
CA ALA A 23 4.20 -1.88 -0.31
C ALA A 23 3.68 -1.66 1.11
N ARG A 24 4.39 -2.18 2.11
CA ARG A 24 4.06 -1.95 3.53
C ARG A 24 4.58 -0.62 4.04
N SER A 25 5.79 -0.21 3.67
CA SER A 25 6.43 0.97 4.26
C SER A 25 5.90 2.30 3.71
N ILE A 26 5.80 2.45 2.39
CA ILE A 26 5.46 3.73 1.74
C ILE A 26 4.03 4.19 2.09
N PRO A 27 3.01 3.33 2.07
CA PRO A 27 1.65 3.79 2.26
C PRO A 27 1.24 3.92 3.72
N ASN A 28 1.91 3.24 4.66
CA ASN A 28 1.52 3.22 6.08
C ASN A 28 1.40 4.62 6.70
N HIS A 29 2.23 5.58 6.28
CA HIS A 29 2.19 6.92 6.86
C HIS A 29 0.97 7.74 6.39
N TYR A 30 0.69 7.73 5.08
CA TYR A 30 -0.39 8.54 4.50
C TYR A 30 -1.75 7.83 4.53
N MET A 31 -1.78 6.51 4.28
CA MET A 31 -3.02 5.74 4.27
C MET A 31 -3.69 5.65 5.64
N PHE A 32 -2.92 5.83 6.72
CA PHE A 32 -3.44 5.83 8.08
C PHE A 32 -4.45 6.97 8.31
N ALA A 33 -4.25 8.12 7.66
CA ALA A 33 -5.02 9.33 7.90
C ALA A 33 -5.93 9.71 6.71
N PHE A 34 -5.61 9.28 5.49
CA PHE A 34 -6.26 9.78 4.28
C PHE A 34 -6.72 8.67 3.34
N ILE A 35 -7.86 8.89 2.70
CA ILE A 35 -8.27 8.14 1.50
C ILE A 35 -7.35 8.55 0.36
N LEU A 36 -6.63 7.59 -0.22
CA LEU A 36 -5.76 7.90 -1.36
C LEU A 36 -6.58 8.13 -2.64
N PRO A 37 -6.26 9.15 -3.44
CA PRO A 37 -6.86 9.32 -4.76
C PRO A 37 -6.61 8.09 -5.64
N LYS A 38 -7.63 7.67 -6.40
CA LYS A 38 -7.52 6.52 -7.32
C LYS A 38 -6.39 6.66 -8.34
N GLY A 39 -6.07 7.89 -8.77
CA GLY A 39 -4.93 8.17 -9.65
C GLY A 39 -3.59 7.80 -9.01
N THR A 40 -3.39 8.15 -7.74
CA THR A 40 -2.18 7.81 -6.97
C THR A 40 -2.05 6.31 -6.76
N ILE A 41 -3.16 5.64 -6.41
CA ILE A 41 -3.21 4.18 -6.28
C ILE A 41 -2.80 3.53 -7.60
N ARG A 42 -3.38 3.96 -8.73
CA ARG A 42 -3.04 3.45 -10.07
C ARG A 42 -1.57 3.67 -10.41
N ALA A 43 -1.02 4.86 -10.14
CA ALA A 43 0.38 5.16 -10.40
C ALA A 43 1.32 4.26 -9.58
N LEU A 44 1.02 4.04 -8.30
CA LEU A 44 1.80 3.17 -7.42
C LEU A 44 1.73 1.70 -7.89
N THR A 45 0.53 1.21 -8.18
CA THR A 45 0.32 -0.13 -8.74
C THR A 45 1.08 -0.31 -10.07
N GLN A 46 1.08 0.70 -10.93
CA GLN A 46 1.82 0.65 -12.19
C GLN A 46 3.34 0.61 -11.97
N ALA A 47 3.86 1.40 -11.02
CA ALA A 47 5.29 1.37 -10.67
C ALA A 47 5.71 0.00 -10.11
N MET A 48 4.89 -0.57 -9.24
CA MET A 48 5.10 -1.91 -8.68
C MET A 48 5.05 -3.01 -9.75
N ALA A 49 4.09 -2.92 -10.68
CA ALA A 49 3.98 -3.85 -11.80
C ALA A 49 5.18 -3.76 -12.75
N ARG A 50 5.63 -2.54 -13.07
CA ARG A 50 6.84 -2.33 -13.89
C ARG A 50 8.07 -2.93 -13.21
N PHE A 51 8.25 -2.71 -11.92
CA PHE A 51 9.36 -3.29 -11.17
C PHE A 51 9.34 -4.82 -11.18
N TRP A 52 8.17 -5.42 -10.98
CA TRP A 52 8.03 -6.88 -11.00
C TRP A 52 8.44 -7.49 -12.35
N TRP A 53 7.88 -6.96 -13.44
CA TRP A 53 8.07 -7.49 -14.78
C TRP A 53 9.38 -7.07 -15.45
N ALA A 54 10.07 -6.02 -14.97
CA ALA A 54 11.34 -5.58 -15.54
C ALA A 54 12.39 -6.71 -15.56
N LEU A 55 12.87 -7.10 -16.75
CA LEU A 55 13.94 -8.09 -16.90
C LEU A 55 15.34 -7.48 -16.67
N SER A 56 15.49 -6.20 -16.99
CA SER A 56 16.72 -5.40 -16.86
C SER A 56 16.37 -3.91 -16.80
N ASN A 57 17.28 -3.07 -16.30
CA ASN A 57 17.18 -1.61 -16.09
C ASN A 57 16.59 -0.81 -17.26
N LYS A 58 16.65 -1.37 -18.48
CA LYS A 58 16.24 -0.71 -19.72
C LYS A 58 15.07 -1.39 -20.45
N ASP A 59 14.68 -2.60 -20.05
CA ASP A 59 13.65 -3.37 -20.77
C ASP A 59 12.28 -3.31 -20.08
N ARG A 60 11.27 -2.90 -20.86
CA ARG A 60 9.87 -3.07 -20.49
C ARG A 60 9.53 -4.55 -20.59
N GLY A 61 9.58 -5.25 -19.46
CA GLY A 61 9.20 -6.66 -19.46
C GLY A 61 7.72 -6.87 -19.76
N VAL A 62 7.43 -8.05 -20.31
CA VAL A 62 6.07 -8.45 -20.70
C VAL A 62 5.25 -8.74 -19.43
N HIS A 63 4.06 -8.14 -19.35
CA HIS A 63 3.11 -8.39 -18.28
C HIS A 63 2.35 -9.70 -18.56
N TRP A 64 2.82 -10.82 -17.99
CA TRP A 64 2.21 -12.14 -18.22
C TRP A 64 0.90 -12.36 -17.45
N CYS A 65 0.66 -11.58 -16.38
CA CYS A 65 -0.52 -11.69 -15.54
C CYS A 65 -0.98 -10.30 -15.09
N SER A 66 -2.29 -10.14 -14.87
CA SER A 66 -2.84 -8.92 -14.28
C SER A 66 -2.37 -8.75 -12.84
N TRP A 67 -2.20 -7.49 -12.42
CA TRP A 67 -1.79 -7.17 -11.06
C TRP A 67 -2.81 -7.66 -10.02
N GLU A 68 -4.11 -7.57 -10.35
CA GLU A 68 -5.20 -8.06 -9.52
C GLU A 68 -5.07 -9.56 -9.22
N ARG A 69 -4.75 -10.37 -10.23
CA ARG A 69 -4.52 -11.81 -10.05
C ARG A 69 -3.29 -12.08 -9.18
N MET A 70 -2.23 -11.30 -9.36
CA MET A 70 -1.02 -11.39 -8.53
C MET A 70 -1.24 -10.97 -7.08
N SER A 71 -2.18 -10.06 -6.83
CA SER A 71 -2.47 -9.56 -5.48
C SER A 71 -3.17 -10.61 -4.59
N LYS A 72 -3.85 -11.58 -5.20
CA LYS A 72 -4.58 -12.63 -4.47
C LYS A 72 -3.64 -13.45 -3.56
N PRO A 73 -4.16 -14.06 -2.48
CA PRO A 73 -3.39 -14.95 -1.61
C PRO A 73 -2.73 -16.12 -2.37
N ARG A 74 -1.63 -16.63 -1.82
CA ARG A 74 -0.91 -17.79 -2.40
C ARG A 74 -1.79 -19.04 -2.53
N GLY A 75 -2.69 -19.28 -1.57
CA GLY A 75 -3.61 -20.41 -1.59
C GLY A 75 -4.59 -20.43 -2.78
N VAL A 76 -4.76 -19.30 -3.47
CA VAL A 76 -5.62 -19.18 -4.66
C VAL A 76 -4.82 -18.83 -5.92
N GLY A 77 -3.51 -19.10 -5.92
CA GLY A 77 -2.64 -18.93 -7.08
C GLY A 77 -2.15 -17.51 -7.34
N GLY A 78 -2.24 -16.60 -6.36
CA GLY A 78 -1.60 -15.28 -6.41
C GLY A 78 -0.26 -15.23 -5.66
N LEU A 79 0.39 -14.07 -5.63
CA LEU A 79 1.65 -13.85 -4.91
C LEU A 79 1.44 -13.33 -3.48
N GLY A 80 0.21 -12.96 -3.13
CA GLY A 80 -0.12 -12.32 -1.85
C GLY A 80 0.53 -10.94 -1.70
N ILE A 81 0.71 -10.23 -2.82
CA ILE A 81 1.09 -8.82 -2.81
C ILE A 81 -0.16 -8.02 -2.44
N GLN A 82 -0.06 -7.11 -1.49
CA GLN A 82 -1.24 -6.46 -0.94
C GLN A 82 -1.84 -5.44 -1.93
N ASP A 83 -3.17 -5.45 -2.06
CA ASP A 83 -3.91 -4.43 -2.81
C ASP A 83 -3.88 -3.11 -2.02
N ILE A 84 -3.38 -2.05 -2.65
CA ILE A 84 -3.17 -0.73 -2.07
C ILE A 84 -4.51 -0.09 -1.67
N GLU A 85 -5.56 -0.24 -2.48
CA GLU A 85 -6.88 0.34 -2.21
C GLU A 85 -7.54 -0.36 -1.02
N MET A 86 -7.56 -1.69 -1.02
CA MET A 86 -8.10 -2.46 0.11
C MET A 86 -7.32 -2.18 1.40
N PHE A 87 -5.99 -2.04 1.30
CA PHE A 87 -5.17 -1.75 2.46
C PHE A 87 -5.46 -0.35 3.03
N ASN A 88 -5.63 0.65 2.17
CA ASN A 88 -6.03 2.00 2.58
C ASN A 88 -7.37 1.98 3.35
N ILE A 89 -8.38 1.32 2.79
CA ILE A 89 -9.70 1.21 3.44
C ILE A 89 -9.58 0.49 4.79
N SER A 90 -8.82 -0.60 4.85
CA SER A 90 -8.63 -1.34 6.11
C SER A 90 -7.95 -0.52 7.21
N PHE A 91 -6.99 0.35 6.84
CA PHE A 91 -6.36 1.26 7.81
C PHE A 91 -7.31 2.30 8.34
N LEU A 92 -8.10 2.91 7.47
CA LEU A 92 -9.10 3.89 7.85
C LEU A 92 -10.19 3.28 8.72
N ALA A 93 -10.66 2.08 8.37
CA ALA A 93 -11.62 1.33 9.18
C ALA A 93 -11.04 1.02 10.58
N LYS A 94 -9.76 0.61 10.65
CA LYS A 94 -9.07 0.41 11.92
C LYS A 94 -9.00 1.69 12.74
N GLN A 95 -8.69 2.85 12.13
CA GLN A 95 -8.68 4.12 12.86
C GLN A 95 -10.07 4.56 13.30
N ALA A 96 -11.07 4.44 12.44
CA ALA A 96 -12.46 4.74 12.78
C ALA A 96 -12.92 3.90 13.99
N LEU A 97 -12.57 2.61 14.02
CA LEU A 97 -12.88 1.74 15.14
C LEU A 97 -12.19 2.18 16.44
N ARG A 98 -10.94 2.64 16.39
CA ARG A 98 -10.23 3.15 17.56
C ARG A 98 -10.87 4.43 18.11
N ILE A 99 -11.27 5.33 17.22
CA ILE A 99 -11.99 6.55 17.59
C ILE A 99 -13.33 6.19 18.24
N TYR A 100 -14.08 5.26 17.64
CA TYR A 100 -15.35 4.77 18.17
C TYR A 100 -15.20 4.13 19.56
N ARG A 101 -14.13 3.38 19.80
CA ARG A 101 -13.83 2.78 21.11
C ARG A 101 -13.29 3.77 22.14
N GLY A 102 -13.10 5.03 21.77
CA GLY A 102 -12.56 6.06 22.66
C GLY A 102 -11.07 5.87 22.97
N GLU A 103 -10.33 5.08 22.19
CA GLU A 103 -8.89 4.92 22.38
C GLU A 103 -8.16 6.25 22.11
N SER A 104 -7.21 6.59 22.98
CA SER A 104 -6.38 7.78 22.81
C SER A 104 -5.43 7.64 21.62
N GLY A 105 -5.25 8.71 20.86
CA GLY A 105 -4.31 8.73 19.75
C GLY A 105 -4.36 10.06 18.99
N LEU A 106 -3.19 10.53 18.55
CA LEU A 106 -3.01 11.85 17.93
C LEU A 106 -4.06 12.21 16.88
N LEU A 107 -4.36 11.29 15.96
CA LEU A 107 -5.36 11.52 14.91
C LEU A 107 -6.79 11.59 15.48
N GLY A 108 -7.13 10.69 16.41
CA GLY A 108 -8.43 10.70 17.06
C GLY A 108 -8.64 11.94 17.92
N ASP A 109 -7.61 12.36 18.66
CA ASP A 109 -7.65 13.54 19.52
C ASP A 109 -7.75 14.82 18.67
N PHE A 110 -6.94 14.93 17.61
CA PHE A 110 -7.04 16.02 16.65
C PHE A 110 -8.44 16.12 16.00
N LEU A 111 -9.00 14.98 15.57
CA LEU A 111 -10.34 14.93 14.97
C LEU A 111 -11.42 15.30 15.99
N LYS A 112 -11.31 14.83 17.24
CA LYS A 112 -12.20 15.21 18.34
C LYS A 112 -12.16 16.72 18.58
N THR A 113 -10.98 17.31 18.72
CA THR A 113 -10.85 18.76 18.95
C THR A 113 -11.43 19.59 17.79
N LYS A 114 -11.19 19.16 16.54
CA LYS A 114 -11.60 19.91 15.35
C LYS A 114 -13.07 19.76 14.98
N TYR A 115 -13.63 18.56 15.13
CA TYR A 115 -14.97 18.23 14.61
C TYR A 115 -16.00 17.91 15.71
N PHE A 116 -15.57 17.57 16.93
CA PHE A 116 -16.44 17.18 18.05
C PHE A 116 -16.32 18.18 19.23
N THR A 117 -16.25 19.48 18.94
CA THR A 117 -16.03 20.54 19.94
C THR A 117 -17.20 20.68 20.93
N TYR A 118 -18.40 20.23 20.58
CA TYR A 118 -19.63 20.42 21.37
C TYR A 118 -20.42 19.13 21.67
N GLY A 119 -19.88 17.94 21.39
CA GLY A 119 -20.62 16.69 21.58
C GLY A 119 -19.72 15.48 21.81
N ASN A 120 -20.15 14.59 22.70
CA ASN A 120 -19.56 13.26 22.83
C ASN A 120 -19.75 12.49 21.53
N LEU A 121 -18.77 11.64 21.20
CA LEU A 121 -18.82 10.68 20.09
C LEU A 121 -20.05 9.77 20.17
#